data_AF-A0A653IJD3-F1
#
_entry.id   AF-A0A653IJD3-F1
#
_cell.length_a   1.000
_cell.length_b   1.000
_cell.length_c   1.000
_cell.angle_alpha   90.00
_cell.angle_beta   90.00
_cell.angle_gamma   90.00
#
_symmetry.space_group_name_H-M   'P 1'
#
loop_
_entity.id
_entity.type
_entity.pdbx_description
1 polymer ?
#
loop_
_entity_poly.entity_id
_entity_poly.type
_entity_poly.pdbx_seq_one_letter_code
_entity_poly.pdbx_strand_id
1 'polypeptide(L)'
;MKHMPMINRLLAAVMLLYGGYLMLFDGPYPLSIILTLAGLSQLATDVVFPAAEPYDERQEEIKMKSGHMSYALSILYVFVVLMLVQWQVVDDLMTALLCVLVIQVMTFPVMMFVYSRRN
;
A
#
# COMPACT_ATOMS: atom_id res chain seq x y z
N MET A 1 -23.74 -6.20 -10.29
CA MET A 1 -22.73 -6.24 -9.20
C MET A 1 -22.47 -4.85 -8.62
N LYS A 2 -23.49 -4.17 -8.05
CA LYS A 2 -23.43 -2.72 -7.72
C LYS A 2 -22.95 -2.39 -6.28
N HIS A 3 -22.72 -3.41 -5.44
CA HIS A 3 -22.41 -3.23 -4.00
C HIS A 3 -20.96 -3.52 -3.58
N MET A 4 -20.13 -4.10 -4.45
CA MET A 4 -18.70 -4.36 -4.17
C MET A 4 -17.89 -3.14 -3.69
N PRO A 5 -18.08 -1.91 -4.21
CA PRO A 5 -17.23 -0.80 -3.78
C PRO A 5 -17.53 -0.28 -2.37
N MET A 6 -18.77 -0.45 -1.89
CA MET A 6 -19.15 0.01 -0.55
C MET A 6 -18.61 -0.92 0.55
N ILE A 7 -18.53 -2.22 0.26
CA ILE A 7 -17.96 -3.22 1.17
C ILE A 7 -16.46 -2.99 1.36
N ASN A 8 -15.71 -2.75 0.29
CA ASN A 8 -14.26 -2.52 0.37
C ASN A 8 -13.92 -1.24 1.16
N ARG A 9 -14.69 -0.17 0.98
CA ARG A 9 -14.56 1.07 1.77
C ARG A 9 -14.87 0.85 3.25
N LEU A 10 -15.92 0.07 3.54
CA LEU A 10 -16.28 -0.26 4.91
C LEU A 10 -15.20 -1.12 5.57
N LEU A 11 -14.65 -2.11 4.85
CA LEU A 11 -13.53 -2.91 5.31
C LEU A 11 -12.30 -2.04 5.60
N ALA A 12 -11.95 -1.12 4.70
CA ALA A 12 -10.85 -0.19 4.89
C ALA A 12 -11.05 0.70 6.13
N ALA A 13 -12.27 1.23 6.32
CA ALA A 13 -12.61 2.02 7.50
C ALA A 13 -12.47 1.22 8.79
N VAL A 14 -12.94 -0.04 8.82
CA VAL A 14 -12.78 -0.93 9.98
C VAL A 14 -11.30 -1.21 10.25
N MET A 15 -10.51 -1.48 9.21
CA MET A 15 -9.07 -1.72 9.33
C MET A 15 -8.32 -0.48 9.87
N LEU A 16 -8.69 0.73 9.43
CA LEU A 16 -8.11 1.97 9.95
C LEU A 16 -8.51 2.26 11.39
N LEU A 17 -9.78 2.09 11.72
CA LEU A 17 -10.26 2.32 13.08
C LEU A 17 -9.63 1.34 14.06
N TYR A 18 -9.58 0.05 13.70
CA TYR A 18 -9.00 -0.97 14.54
C TYR A 18 -7.47 -0.86 14.60
N GLY A 19 -6.79 -0.67 13.46
CA GLY A 19 -5.34 -0.46 13.40
C GLY A 19 -4.92 0.79 14.19
N GLY A 20 -5.65 1.90 14.04
CA GLY A 20 -5.41 3.14 14.76
C GLY A 20 -5.68 3.02 16.27
N TYR A 21 -6.75 2.32 16.66
CA TYR A 21 -7.01 1.98 18.07
C TYR A 21 -5.82 1.23 18.67
N LEU A 22 -5.40 0.14 18.03
CA LEU A 22 -4.28 -0.67 18.49
C LEU A 22 -2.98 0.16 18.59
N MET A 23 -2.75 1.04 17.63
CA MET A 23 -1.57 1.91 17.61
C MET A 23 -1.55 2.93 18.75
N LEU A 24 -2.72 3.45 19.15
CA LEU A 24 -2.86 4.43 20.23
C LEU A 24 -2.77 3.80 21.63
N PHE A 25 -3.30 2.60 21.82
CA PHE A 25 -3.43 1.96 23.14
C PHE A 25 -2.33 0.93 23.42
N ASP A 26 -1.92 0.15 22.42
CA ASP A 26 -0.92 -0.93 22.55
C ASP A 26 0.44 -0.56 21.92
N GLY A 27 0.50 0.58 21.22
CA GLY A 27 1.70 1.09 20.55
C GLY A 27 1.88 0.58 19.11
N PRO A 28 2.95 1.01 18.41
CA PRO A 28 3.23 0.57 17.05
C PRO A 28 3.82 -0.85 17.07
N TYR A 29 2.98 -1.85 16.79
CA TYR A 29 3.40 -3.24 16.62
C TYR A 29 2.98 -3.75 15.23
N PRO A 30 3.58 -4.85 14.73
CA PRO A 30 3.44 -5.23 13.32
C PRO A 30 1.99 -5.29 12.81
N LEU A 31 1.07 -5.84 13.61
CA LEU A 31 -0.32 -5.96 13.23
C LEU A 31 -1.03 -4.59 13.13
N SER A 32 -0.81 -3.67 14.07
CA SER A 32 -1.44 -2.33 14.02
C SER A 32 -0.97 -1.55 12.80
N ILE A 33 0.31 -1.68 12.45
CA ILE A 33 0.90 -1.10 11.23
C ILE A 33 0.28 -1.72 9.98
N ILE A 34 0.21 -3.06 9.89
CA ILE A 34 -0.36 -3.76 8.72
C ILE A 34 -1.82 -3.39 8.48
N LEU A 35 -2.64 -3.37 9.55
CA LEU A 35 -4.05 -3.01 9.45
C LEU A 35 -4.24 -1.57 8.96
N THR A 36 -3.45 -0.64 9.52
CA THR A 36 -3.48 0.76 9.11
C THR A 36 -3.06 0.91 7.65
N LEU A 37 -1.99 0.22 7.22
CA LEU A 37 -1.52 0.23 5.83
C LEU A 37 -2.54 -0.35 4.85
N ALA A 38 -3.19 -1.45 5.18
CA ALA A 38 -4.21 -2.06 4.33
C ALA A 38 -5.37 -1.08 4.08
N GLY A 39 -5.83 -0.41 5.14
CA GLY A 39 -6.86 0.61 5.03
C GLY A 39 -6.41 1.83 4.23
N LEU A 40 -5.20 2.34 4.47
CA LEU A 40 -4.64 3.48 3.72
C LEU A 40 -4.45 3.17 2.24
N SER A 41 -3.93 1.99 1.91
CA SER A 41 -3.71 1.56 0.52
C SER A 41 -5.03 1.44 -0.25
N GLN A 42 -6.08 0.91 0.39
CA GLN A 42 -7.41 0.85 -0.21
C GLN A 42 -7.97 2.27 -0.46
N LEU A 43 -7.87 3.17 0.51
CA LEU A 43 -8.31 4.56 0.33
C LEU A 43 -7.52 5.28 -0.76
N ALA A 44 -6.20 5.10 -0.81
CA ALA A 44 -5.36 5.71 -1.84
C ALA A 44 -5.73 5.20 -3.24
N THR A 45 -6.04 3.91 -3.37
CA THR A 45 -6.53 3.32 -4.63
C THR A 45 -7.88 3.91 -5.04
N ASP A 46 -8.81 4.04 -4.08
CA ASP A 46 -10.14 4.63 -4.30
C ASP A 46 -10.10 6.11 -4.70
N VAL A 47 -9.06 6.85 -4.30
CA VAL A 47 -8.83 8.24 -4.72
C VAL A 47 -8.39 8.31 -6.18
N VAL A 48 -7.57 7.36 -6.64
CA VAL A 48 -7.09 7.32 -8.03
C VAL A 48 -8.16 6.81 -8.99
N PHE A 49 -8.92 5.79 -8.57
CA PHE A 49 -10.01 5.21 -9.35
C PHE A 49 -11.29 5.23 -8.51
N PRO A 50 -12.08 6.32 -8.59
CA PRO A 50 -13.32 6.41 -7.88
C PRO A 50 -14.26 5.29 -8.32
N ALA A 51 -14.80 4.54 -7.35
CA ALA A 51 -15.77 3.48 -7.62
C ALA A 51 -17.08 3.93 -8.28
N ALA A 52 -17.31 5.24 -8.41
CA ALA A 52 -18.44 5.83 -9.11
C ALA A 52 -18.24 5.86 -10.64
N GLU A 53 -16.99 5.74 -11.12
CA GLU A 53 -16.68 5.74 -12.54
C GLU A 53 -16.88 4.33 -13.13
N PRO A 54 -17.47 4.22 -14.33
CA PRO A 54 -17.55 2.94 -15.04
C PRO A 54 -16.14 2.43 -15.38
N TYR A 55 -15.99 1.10 -15.35
CA TYR A 55 -14.74 0.45 -15.72
C TYR A 55 -14.38 0.77 -17.17
N ASP A 56 -13.16 1.28 -17.39
CA ASP A 56 -12.61 1.63 -18.69
C ASP A 56 -11.32 0.83 -18.92
N GLU A 57 -11.07 0.40 -20.16
CA GLU A 57 -9.86 -0.32 -20.58
C GLU A 57 -8.58 0.45 -20.21
N ARG A 58 -8.66 1.79 -20.20
CA ARG A 58 -7.58 2.65 -19.74
C ARG A 58 -7.22 2.43 -18.26
N GLN A 59 -8.20 2.16 -17.40
CA GLN A 59 -7.94 1.88 -15.98
C GLN A 59 -7.21 0.56 -15.80
N GLU A 60 -7.52 -0.45 -16.63
CA GLU A 60 -6.85 -1.74 -16.64
C GLU A 60 -5.37 -1.60 -17.03
N GLU A 61 -5.10 -0.85 -18.11
CA GLU A 61 -3.74 -0.60 -18.57
C GLU A 61 -2.90 0.12 -17.50
N ILE A 62 -3.47 1.13 -16.84
CA ILE A 62 -2.80 1.85 -15.75
C ILE A 62 -2.51 0.90 -14.58
N LYS A 63 -3.47 0.08 -14.15
CA LYS A 63 -3.28 -0.89 -13.06
C LYS A 63 -2.18 -1.90 -13.39
N MET A 64 -2.17 -2.42 -14.61
CA MET A 64 -1.17 -3.38 -15.08
C MET A 64 0.24 -2.75 -15.08
N LYS A 65 0.42 -1.57 -15.68
CA LYS A 65 1.71 -0.85 -15.69
C LYS A 65 2.19 -0.53 -14.27
N SER A 66 1.27 -0.08 -13.41
CA SER A 66 1.56 0.23 -12.01
C SER A 66 1.99 -1.01 -11.23
N GLY A 67 1.33 -2.15 -11.47
CA GLY A 67 1.67 -3.44 -10.86
C GLY A 67 3.06 -3.91 -11.25
N HIS A 68 3.40 -3.87 -12.55
CA HIS A 68 4.74 -4.26 -13.03
C HIS A 68 5.84 -3.39 -12.45
N MET A 69 5.65 -2.07 -12.41
CA MET A 69 6.64 -1.16 -11.82
C MET A 69 6.78 -1.37 -10.31
N SER A 70 5.66 -1.56 -9.60
CA SER A 70 5.67 -1.82 -8.15
C SER A 70 6.35 -3.14 -7.81
N TYR A 71 6.24 -4.15 -8.69
CA TYR A 71 6.97 -5.40 -8.57
C TYR A 71 8.47 -5.22 -8.82
N ALA A 72 8.87 -4.50 -9.86
CA ALA A 72 10.29 -4.22 -10.11
C ALA A 72 10.93 -3.45 -8.95
N LEU A 73 10.21 -2.47 -8.40
CA LEU A 73 10.64 -1.70 -7.23
C LEU A 73 10.70 -2.56 -5.95
N SER A 74 9.82 -3.55 -5.79
CA SER A 74 9.85 -4.45 -4.63
C SER A 74 11.15 -5.23 -4.54
N ILE A 75 11.62 -5.74 -5.68
CA ILE A 75 12.89 -6.44 -5.80
C ILE A 75 14.02 -5.49 -5.40
N LEU A 76 14.01 -4.26 -5.92
CA LEU A 76 15.00 -3.24 -5.58
C LEU A 76 15.01 -2.94 -4.07
N TYR A 77 13.85 -2.79 -3.44
CA TYR A 77 13.76 -2.52 -2.00
C TYR A 77 14.35 -3.64 -1.16
N VAL A 78 14.12 -4.90 -1.54
CA VAL A 78 14.72 -6.06 -0.87
C VAL A 78 16.25 -6.02 -1.00
N PHE A 79 16.78 -5.78 -2.20
CA PHE A 79 18.23 -5.64 -2.39
C PHE A 79 18.84 -4.52 -1.56
N VAL A 80 18.17 -3.35 -1.50
CA VAL A 80 18.63 -2.21 -0.69
C VAL A 80 18.67 -2.59 0.78
N VAL A 81 17.63 -3.23 1.33
CA VAL A 81 17.65 -3.63 2.74
C VAL A 81 18.69 -4.69 3.03
N LEU A 82 18.89 -5.68 2.13
CA LEU A 82 19.96 -6.66 2.29
C LEU A 82 21.34 -5.99 2.34
N MET A 83 21.59 -4.97 1.51
CA MET A 83 22.83 -4.21 1.58
C MET A 83 22.97 -3.42 2.88
N LEU A 84 21.91 -2.76 3.35
CA LEU A 84 21.91 -2.00 4.61
C LEU A 84 22.18 -2.92 5.82
N VAL A 85 21.60 -4.12 5.82
CA VAL A 85 21.85 -5.14 6.86
C VAL A 85 23.28 -5.64 6.77
N GLN A 86 23.79 -5.92 5.57
CA GLN A 86 25.17 -6.38 5.36
C GLN A 86 26.21 -5.37 5.86
N TRP A 87 25.95 -4.06 5.70
CA TRP A 87 26.83 -2.99 6.18
C TRP A 87 26.59 -2.59 7.64
N GLN A 88 25.72 -3.29 8.37
CA GLN A 88 25.37 -2.95 9.76
C GLN A 88 24.85 -1.51 9.91
N VAL A 89 24.18 -0.98 8.88
CA VAL A 89 23.50 0.33 8.94
C VAL A 89 22.16 0.21 9.67
N VAL A 90 21.56 -0.98 9.65
CA VAL A 90 20.30 -1.30 10.31
C VAL A 90 20.58 -2.28 11.44
N ASP A 91 20.29 -1.85 12.67
CA ASP A 91 20.44 -2.68 13.87
C ASP A 91 19.18 -3.53 14.15
N ASP A 92 18.00 -3.03 13.78
CA ASP A 92 16.72 -3.72 13.97
C ASP A 92 16.10 -4.16 12.62
N LEU A 93 16.26 -5.45 12.34
CA LEU A 93 15.74 -6.09 11.13
C LEU A 93 14.21 -6.00 11.03
N MET A 94 13.49 -6.13 12.15
CA MET A 94 12.03 -6.10 12.13
C MET A 94 11.52 -4.73 11.72
N THR A 95 12.11 -3.68 12.29
CA THR A 95 11.78 -2.30 11.91
C THR A 95 12.08 -2.02 10.44
N ALA A 96 13.22 -2.49 9.91
CA ALA A 96 13.53 -2.32 8.49
C ALA A 96 12.57 -3.07 7.57
N LEU A 97 12.16 -4.29 7.93
CA LEU A 97 11.16 -5.05 7.17
C LEU A 97 9.79 -4.36 7.17
N LEU A 98 9.37 -3.80 8.30
CA LEU A 98 8.14 -3.01 8.39
C LEU A 98 8.23 -1.74 7.54
N CYS A 99 9.37 -1.05 7.53
CA CYS A 99 9.60 0.10 6.65
C CYS A 99 9.49 -0.29 5.17
N VAL A 100 10.09 -1.40 4.75
CA VAL A 100 9.97 -1.90 3.38
C VAL A 100 8.52 -2.24 3.06
N LEU A 101 7.79 -2.86 3.98
CA LEU A 101 6.38 -3.17 3.78
C LEU A 101 5.55 -1.90 3.57
N VAL A 102 5.75 -0.86 4.38
CA VAL A 102 5.11 0.45 4.21
C VAL A 102 5.38 1.01 2.83
N ILE A 103 6.66 1.08 2.43
CA ILE A 103 7.09 1.62 1.14
C ILE A 103 6.45 0.80 0.01
N GLN A 104 6.52 -0.52 0.08
CA GLN A 104 6.00 -1.43 -0.95
C GLN A 104 4.49 -1.29 -1.14
N VAL A 105 3.72 -1.27 -0.05
CA VAL A 105 2.26 -1.16 -0.08
C VAL A 105 1.82 0.20 -0.65
N MET A 106 2.58 1.26 -0.39
CA MET A 106 2.30 2.60 -0.92
C MET A 106 2.81 2.82 -2.34
N THR A 107 3.78 2.04 -2.80
CA THR A 107 4.34 2.16 -4.16
C THR A 107 3.27 1.94 -5.22
N PHE A 108 2.40 0.95 -5.03
CA PHE A 108 1.32 0.66 -5.98
C PHE A 108 0.35 1.83 -6.20
N PRO A 109 -0.30 2.40 -5.17
CA PRO A 109 -1.18 3.56 -5.35
C PRO A 109 -0.43 4.81 -5.85
N VAL A 110 0.84 5.01 -5.46
CA VAL A 110 1.67 6.10 -5.99
C VAL A 110 1.89 5.93 -7.49
N MET A 111 2.25 4.72 -7.95
CA MET A 111 2.46 4.46 -9.37
C MET A 111 1.15 4.62 -10.16
N MET A 112 0.02 4.16 -9.61
CA MET A 112 -1.30 4.38 -10.24
C MET A 112 -1.59 5.87 -10.42
N PHE A 113 -1.33 6.69 -9.40
CA PHE A 113 -1.51 8.14 -9.48
C PHE A 113 -0.58 8.80 -10.51
N VAL A 114 0.68 8.37 -10.60
CA VAL A 114 1.63 8.89 -11.59
C VAL A 114 1.19 8.55 -13.01
N TYR A 115 0.77 7.32 -13.24
CA TYR A 115 0.32 6.88 -14.57
C TYR A 115 -1.02 7.47 -14.97
N SER A 116 -1.94 7.68 -14.02
CA SER A 116 -3.24 8.30 -14.32
C SER A 116 -3.12 9.75 -14.77
N ARG A 117 -2.12 10.49 -14.24
CA ARG A 117 -1.83 11.88 -14.64
C ARG A 117 -1.03 12.04 -15.94
N ARG A 118 -0.32 11.00 -16.37
CA ARG A 118 0.57 11.05 -17.54
C ARG A 118 -0.18 10.77 -18.85
N ASN A 119 -1.22 9.95 -18.81
CA ASN A 119 -2.16 9.76 -19.92
C ASN A 119 -3.29 10.79 -19.85
#